data_AF-X5P8C3-F1
#
_entry.id   AF-X5P8C3-F1
#
_cell.length_a   1.000
_cell.length_b   1.000
_cell.length_c   1.000
_cell.angle_alpha   90.00
_cell.angle_beta   90.00
_cell.angle_gamma   90.00
#
_symmetry.space_group_name_H-M   'P 1'
#
loop_
_entity.id
_entity.type
_entity.pdbx_description
1 polymer ?
#
loop_
_entity_poly.entity_id
_entity_poly.type
_entity_poly.pdbx_seq_one_letter_code
_entity_poly.pdbx_strand_id
1 'polypeptide(L)' 'MGGTFRQVAFRVHDGTSISLFEVKVTCEVTRAGHSDARLLEA' A
#
# COMPACT_ATOMS: atom_id res chain seq x y z
N MET A 1 -2.78 -18.58 -5.92
CA MET A 1 -2.22 -17.44 -5.16
C MET A 1 -2.85 -16.17 -5.71
N GLY A 2 -3.93 -15.67 -5.11
CA GLY A 2 -4.62 -14.46 -5.56
C GLY A 2 -4.46 -13.37 -4.52
N GLY A 3 -3.48 -12.48 -4.71
CA GLY A 3 -3.33 -11.28 -3.89
C GLY A 3 -4.47 -10.29 -4.17
N THR A 4 -4.86 -9.51 -3.17
CA THR A 4 -5.76 -8.37 -3.40
C THR A 4 -4.92 -7.15 -3.73
N PHE A 5 -5.03 -6.61 -4.93
CA PHE A 5 -4.40 -5.35 -5.29
C PHE A 5 -5.28 -4.19 -4.87
N ARG A 6 -4.71 -3.24 -4.13
CA ARG A 6 -5.38 -1.99 -3.77
C ARG A 6 -4.55 -0.84 -4.31
N GLN A 7 -5.22 0.12 -4.94
CA GLN A 7 -4.59 1.32 -5.46
C GLN A 7 -5.04 2.54 -4.67
N VAL A 8 -4.10 3.40 -4.29
CA VAL A 8 -4.35 4.71 -3.71
C VAL A 8 -3.75 5.76 -4.63
N ALA A 9 -4.50 6.82 -4.92
CA ALA A 9 -4.04 7.93 -5.75
C ALA A 9 -4.06 9.23 -4.94
N PHE A 10 -2.96 9.97 -4.99
CA PHE A 10 -2.80 11.28 -4.36
C PHE A 10 -2.57 12.32 -5.44
N ARG A 11 -3.26 13.45 -5.37
CA ARG A 11 -3.07 14.57 -6.28
C ARG A 11 -2.26 15.66 -5.60
N VAL A 12 -1.12 16.00 -6.18
CA VAL A 12 -0.22 17.03 -5.65
C VAL A 12 -0.59 18.38 -6.26
N HIS A 13 -0.82 19.37 -5.42
CA HIS A 13 -1.18 20.73 -5.82
C HIS A 13 -0.07 21.72 -5.46
N ASP A 14 0.03 22.82 -6.20
CA ASP A 14 1.04 23.87 -6.03
C ASP A 14 0.72 24.93 -4.95
N GLY A 15 -0.39 24.75 -4.22
CA GLY A 15 -0.91 25.70 -3.24
C GLY A 15 -1.98 26.66 -3.79
N THR A 16 -2.22 26.68 -5.10
CA THR A 16 -3.30 27.47 -5.76
C THR A 16 -4.46 26.61 -6.26
N SER A 17 -4.50 25.35 -5.84
CA SER A 17 -5.42 24.31 -6.33
C SER A 17 -5.18 23.84 -7.76
N ILE A 18 -4.09 24.27 -8.41
CA ILE A 18 -3.65 23.70 -9.69
C ILE A 18 -2.95 22.36 -9.39
N SER A 19 -3.40 21.31 -10.08
CA SER A 19 -2.84 19.98 -9.96
C SER A 19 -1.56 19.88 -10.79
N LEU A 20 -0.44 19.51 -10.16
CA LEU A 20 0.85 19.34 -10.83
C LEU A 20 1.03 17.93 -11.38
N PHE A 21 0.77 16.91 -10.56
CA PHE A 21 0.85 15.50 -10.94
C PHE A 21 0.05 14.60 -9.98
N GLU A 22 -0.20 13.37 -10.42
CA GLU A 22 -0.90 12.34 -9.65
C GLU A 22 0.06 11.20 -9.29
N VAL A 23 0.16 10.89 -8.01
CA VAL A 23 0.95 9.78 -7.49
C VAL A 23 0.03 8.59 -7.29
N LYS A 24 0.30 7.48 -7.97
CA LYS A 24 -0.45 6.22 -7.82
C LYS A 24 0.42 5.20 -7.09
N VAL A 25 -0.07 4.72 -5.97
CA VAL A 25 0.56 3.65 -5.19
C VAL A 25 -0.32 2.41 -5.31
N THR A 26 0.27 1.33 -5.82
CA THR A 26 -0.39 0.02 -5.89
C THR A 26 0.23 -0.88 -4.85
N CYS A 27 -0.60 -1.38 -3.94
CA CYS A 27 -0.21 -2.33 -2.91
C CYS A 27 -0.78 -3.70 -3.24
N GLU A 28 0.07 -4.71 -3.25
CA GLU A 28 -0.37 -6.10 -3.26
C GLU A 28 -0.51 -6.59 -1.82
N VAL A 29 -1.71 -7.02 -1.44
CA VAL A 29 -1.97 -7.65 -0.14
C VAL A 29 -1.94 -9.16 -0.34
N THR A 30 -0.91 -9.79 0.22
CA THR A 30 -0.79 -11.24 0.32
C THR A 30 -1.11 -11.67 1.75
N ARG A 31 -1.81 -12.80 1.93
CA ARG A 31 -1.87 -13.42 3.27
C ARG A 31 -0.51 -14.05 3.52
N ALA A 32 0.15 -13.64 4.59
CA ALA A 32 1.19 -14.46 5.17
C ALA A 32 0.55 -15.80 5.56
N GLY A 33 1.01 -16.90 4.97
CA GLY A 33 0.70 -18.22 5.50
C GLY A 33 1.15 -18.24 6.95
N HIS A 34 0.32 -18.76 7.85
CA HIS A 34 0.62 -18.89 9.27
C HIS A 34 1.89 -19.74 9.45
N SER A 35 3.05 -19.11 9.47
CA SER A 35 4.26 -19.68 10.06
C SER A 35 4.11 -19.51 11.56
N ASP A 36 3.68 -20.61 12.17
CA ASP A 36 3.69 -21.00 13.58
C ASP A 36 4.12 -19.93 14.61
N ALA A 37 3.29 -19.77 15.63
CA ALA A 37 3.47 -18.90 16.77
C ALA A 37 4.65 -19.32 17.68
N ARG A 38 5.89 -19.21 17.20
CA ARG A 38 7.10 -19.31 18.03
C ARG A 38 8.17 -18.33 17.58
N LEU A 39 8.02 -17.09 18.01
CA LEU A 39 9.15 -16.19 18.34
C LEU A 39 8.62 -15.03 19.20
N LEU A 40 8.00 -15.39 20.34
CA LEU A 40 8.34 -14.71 21.59
C LEU A 40 9.53 -15.47 22.19
N GLU A 41 10.35 -14.77 22.98
CA GLU A 41 11.61 -15.16 23.63
C GLU A 41 12.88 -14.81 22.82
N ALA A 42 13.38 -13.59 23.02
CA ALA A 42 14.66 -13.32 23.73
C ALA A 42 14.86 -11.81 23.94
#